data_AF-A0A5J4P8P8-F1
#
_entry.id   AF-A0A5J4P8P8-F1
#
_cell.length_a   1.000
_cell.length_b   1.000
_cell.length_c   1.000
_cell.angle_alpha   90.00
_cell.angle_beta   90.00
_cell.angle_gamma   90.00
#
_symmetry.space_group_name_H-M   'P 1'
#
loop_
_entity.id
_entity.type
_entity.pdbx_description
1 polymer ?
#
loop_
_entity_poly.entity_id
_entity_poly.type
_entity_poly.pdbx_seq_one_letter_code
_entity_poly.pdbx_strand_id
1 'polypeptide(L)'
;NNITIGFNLKSKKLGKKGIIKIADKFFDDEEINRISVIVPNVRLSIIRNYSVAEKKEVKMPDILKGIVKCVNPQCITNNEPMTTYFQVIDKNNGVVKCRYCEKEHKINEHNVLI
;
A
#
# COMPACT_ATOMS: atom_id res chain seq x y z
N ASN A 1 0.32 8.58 -20.79
CA ASN A 1 1.45 8.09 -19.97
C ASN A 1 1.96 6.78 -20.51
N ASN A 2 3.26 6.67 -20.74
CA ASN A 2 3.89 5.43 -21.17
C ASN A 2 4.10 4.52 -19.95
N ILE A 3 3.46 3.35 -19.95
CA ILE A 3 3.52 2.38 -18.85
C ILE A 3 4.08 1.08 -19.39
N THR A 4 5.09 0.54 -18.72
CA THR A 4 5.66 -0.78 -19.02
C THR A 4 5.50 -1.67 -17.81
N ILE A 5 4.90 -2.85 -18.01
CA ILE A 5 4.70 -3.83 -16.95
C ILE A 5 5.45 -5.10 -17.35
N GLY A 6 6.36 -5.54 -16.49
CA GLY A 6 7.09 -6.79 -16.62
C GLY A 6 6.67 -7.77 -15.53
N PHE A 7 6.21 -8.95 -15.93
CA PHE A 7 5.81 -10.02 -15.03
C PHE A 7 6.87 -11.12 -14.97
N ASN A 8 6.98 -11.80 -13.82
CA ASN A 8 7.75 -13.03 -13.67
C ASN A 8 9.23 -12.94 -14.12
N LEU A 9 9.86 -11.76 -13.96
CA LEU A 9 11.24 -11.52 -14.35
C LEU A 9 12.19 -12.21 -13.37
N LYS A 10 13.28 -12.81 -13.87
CA LYS A 10 14.30 -13.44 -13.03
C LYS A 10 14.92 -12.42 -12.07
N SER A 11 15.02 -12.78 -10.79
CA SER A 11 15.58 -11.97 -9.73
C SER A 11 16.60 -12.77 -8.93
N LYS A 12 17.84 -12.29 -8.82
CA LYS A 12 18.87 -12.97 -8.02
C LYS A 12 18.50 -13.03 -6.52
N LYS A 13 17.80 -12.02 -6.01
CA LYS A 13 17.44 -11.91 -4.58
C LYS A 13 16.08 -12.54 -4.24
N LEU A 14 15.11 -12.49 -5.15
CA LEU A 14 13.72 -12.92 -4.90
C LEU A 14 13.32 -14.17 -5.72
N GLY A 15 14.23 -14.72 -6.52
CA GLY A 15 13.93 -15.74 -7.54
C GLY A 15 13.21 -15.14 -8.76
N LYS A 16 12.03 -14.56 -8.53
CA LYS A 16 11.20 -13.88 -9.53
C LYS A 16 10.70 -12.54 -9.00
N LYS A 17 10.41 -11.58 -9.88
CA LYS A 17 9.82 -10.29 -9.51
C LYS A 17 8.99 -9.68 -10.64
N GLY A 18 8.03 -8.84 -10.27
CA GLY A 18 7.39 -7.90 -11.17
C GLY A 18 8.14 -6.55 -11.21
N ILE A 19 8.00 -5.80 -12.30
CA ILE A 19 8.44 -4.41 -12.40
C ILE A 19 7.34 -3.62 -13.10
N ILE A 20 6.96 -2.48 -12.52
CA ILE A 20 6.10 -1.48 -13.15
C ILE A 20 6.95 -0.23 -13.37
N LYS A 21 7.01 0.27 -14.61
CA LYS A 21 7.66 1.53 -14.97
C LYS A 21 6.60 2.47 -15.53
N ILE A 22 6.55 3.69 -15.01
CA ILE A 22 5.62 4.73 -15.44
C ILE A 22 6.47 5.96 -15.77
N ALA A 23 6.41 6.41 -17.03
CA ALA A 23 7.08 7.63 -17.45
C ALA A 23 6.35 8.86 -16.89
N ASP A 24 7.11 9.90 -16.56
CA ASP A 24 6.64 11.23 -16.15
C ASP A 24 5.67 11.22 -14.95
N LYS A 25 5.80 10.22 -14.07
CA LYS A 25 5.04 10.12 -12.81
C LYS A 25 6.00 10.04 -11.63
N PHE A 26 5.82 10.96 -10.69
CA PHE A 26 6.37 10.88 -9.35
C PHE A 26 5.22 10.60 -8.40
N PHE A 27 5.42 9.64 -7.50
CA PHE A 27 4.44 9.32 -6.47
C PHE A 27 4.71 10.16 -5.24
N ASP A 28 3.66 10.71 -4.66
CA ASP A 28 3.75 11.28 -3.32
C ASP A 28 3.75 10.20 -2.24
N ASP A 29 3.99 10.60 -0.99
CA ASP A 29 4.05 9.68 0.13
C ASP A 29 2.71 9.00 0.42
N GLU A 30 1.57 9.63 0.11
CA GLU A 30 0.24 9.03 0.31
C GLU A 30 -0.02 7.91 -0.69
N GLU A 31 0.25 8.13 -1.97
CA GLU A 31 0.17 7.12 -3.02
C GLU A 31 1.09 5.93 -2.70
N ILE A 32 2.32 6.21 -2.26
CA ILE A 32 3.29 5.20 -1.83
C ILE A 32 2.75 4.39 -0.64
N ASN A 33 2.17 5.05 0.35
CA ASN A 33 1.59 4.39 1.51
C ASN A 33 0.44 3.47 1.13
N ARG A 34 -0.42 3.85 0.18
CA ARG A 34 -1.49 2.98 -0.34
C ARG A 34 -0.93 1.72 -1.00
N ILE A 35 0.10 1.86 -1.84
CA ILE A 35 0.75 0.71 -2.49
C ILE A 35 1.34 -0.24 -1.44
N SER A 36 1.92 0.30 -0.36
CA SER A 36 2.54 -0.48 0.72
C SER A 36 1.58 -1.46 1.42
N VAL A 37 0.28 -1.11 1.46
CA VAL A 37 -0.76 -1.91 2.11
C VAL A 37 -1.11 -3.15 1.29
N ILE A 38 -1.03 -3.06 -0.04
CA ILE A 38 -1.34 -4.16 -0.96
C ILE A 38 -0.12 -5.03 -1.19
N VAL A 39 1.05 -4.41 -1.39
CA VAL A 39 2.29 -5.12 -1.74
C VAL A 39 3.36 -4.86 -0.67
N PRO A 40 3.51 -5.76 0.32
CA PRO A 40 4.57 -5.63 1.30
C PRO A 40 5.93 -5.77 0.63
N ASN A 41 6.89 -4.92 1.00
CA ASN A 41 8.28 -4.91 0.48
C ASN A 41 8.47 -4.37 -0.95
N VAL A 42 7.66 -3.40 -1.38
CA VAL A 42 7.91 -2.71 -2.66
C VAL A 42 9.11 -1.75 -2.55
N ARG A 43 9.93 -1.71 -3.60
CA ARG A 43 11.02 -0.73 -3.75
C ARG A 43 10.69 0.23 -4.88
N LEU A 44 10.56 1.51 -4.55
CA LEU A 44 10.38 2.58 -5.53
C LEU A 44 11.74 3.09 -5.99
N SER A 45 11.92 3.26 -7.30
CA SER A 45 13.12 3.90 -7.87
C SER A 45 12.69 5.10 -8.67
N ILE A 46 13.21 6.27 -8.32
CA ILE A 46 12.96 7.53 -9.02
C ILE A 46 14.10 7.76 -10.01
N ILE A 47 13.75 7.92 -11.29
CA ILE A 47 14.71 8.10 -12.38
C ILE A 47 14.58 9.53 -12.92
N ARG A 48 15.70 10.25 -13.01
CA ARG A 48 15.79 11.60 -13.59
C ARG A 48 16.98 11.63 -14.56
N ASN A 49 16.80 12.18 -15.75
CA ASN A 49 17.86 12.26 -16.77
C ASN A 49 18.57 10.91 -17.00
N TYR A 50 17.79 9.84 -17.20
CA TYR A 50 18.26 8.47 -17.40
C TYR A 50 19.09 7.86 -16.25
N SER A 51 19.19 8.55 -15.11
CA SER A 51 19.94 8.14 -13.94
C SER A 51 19.02 7.88 -12.74
N VAL A 52 19.35 6.90 -11.91
CA VAL A 52 18.59 6.65 -10.67
C VAL A 52 18.92 7.73 -9.66
N ALA A 53 17.97 8.62 -9.42
CA ALA A 53 18.09 9.72 -8.46
C ALA A 53 17.88 9.23 -7.02
N GLU A 54 16.91 8.33 -6.80
CA GLU A 54 16.55 7.85 -5.46
C GLU A 54 16.03 6.41 -5.50
N LYS A 55 16.29 5.65 -4.43
CA LYS A 55 15.65 4.36 -4.15
C LYS A 55 15.02 4.40 -2.77
N LYS A 56 13.70 4.32 -2.72
CA LYS A 56 12.93 4.31 -1.47
C LYS A 56 12.40 2.90 -1.21
N GLU A 57 12.70 2.37 -0.03
CA GLU A 57 12.01 1.18 0.46
C GLU A 57 10.70 1.63 1.10
N VAL A 58 9.61 1.14 0.53
CA VAL A 58 8.27 1.53 0.97
C VAL A 58 7.88 0.60 2.09
N LYS A 59 7.63 1.18 3.26
CA LYS A 59 7.21 0.46 4.46
C LYS A 59 5.76 0.81 4.77
N MET A 60 5.03 -0.19 5.25
CA MET A 60 3.69 0.03 5.75
C MET A 60 3.73 1.01 6.94
N PRO A 61 2.94 2.09 6.91
CA PRO A 61 2.86 3.05 8.02
C PRO A 61 2.19 2.41 9.24
N ASP A 62 2.34 3.02 10.43
CA ASP A 62 1.70 2.53 11.66
C ASP A 62 0.20 2.86 11.74
N ILE A 63 -0.24 3.81 10.92
CA ILE A 63 -1.61 4.31 10.88
C ILE A 63 -2.08 4.33 9.43
N LEU A 64 -3.28 3.82 9.19
CA LEU A 64 -3.95 3.88 7.89
C LEU A 64 -5.21 4.74 8.01
N LYS A 65 -5.30 5.79 7.20
CA LYS A 65 -6.45 6.69 7.15
C LYS A 65 -7.08 6.64 5.77
N GLY A 66 -8.32 6.18 5.66
CA GLY A 66 -9.04 6.16 4.38
C GLY A 66 -8.49 5.18 3.34
N ILE A 67 -7.62 4.25 3.75
CA ILE A 67 -7.01 3.24 2.86
C ILE A 67 -7.71 1.88 3.01
N VAL A 68 -8.29 1.59 4.17
CA VAL A 68 -8.91 0.30 4.48
C VAL A 68 -10.33 0.52 4.97
N LYS A 69 -11.28 -0.27 4.48
CA LYS A 69 -12.68 -0.28 4.94
C LYS A 69 -12.84 -1.20 6.16
N CYS A 70 -13.63 -0.78 7.14
CA CYS A 70 -13.98 -1.66 8.25
C CYS A 70 -14.99 -2.72 7.80
N VAL A 71 -14.64 -4.01 7.96
CA VAL A 71 -15.55 -5.11 7.60
C VAL A 71 -16.62 -5.38 8.67
N ASN A 72 -16.59 -4.67 9.81
CA ASN A 72 -17.67 -4.72 10.79
C ASN A 72 -18.88 -3.90 10.28
N PRO A 73 -20.01 -4.53 9.92
CA PRO A 73 -21.14 -3.81 9.32
C PRO A 73 -21.73 -2.73 10.23
N GLN A 74 -21.64 -2.94 11.55
CA GLN A 74 -22.10 -2.00 12.57
C GLN A 74 -21.12 -0.85 12.87
N CYS A 75 -19.98 -0.78 12.18
CA CYS A 75 -19.01 0.30 12.41
C CYS A 75 -19.56 1.64 11.93
N ILE A 76 -19.40 2.69 12.73
CA ILE A 76 -19.84 4.05 12.39
C ILE A 76 -19.24 4.55 11.06
N THR A 77 -18.02 4.13 10.73
CA THR A 77 -17.35 4.52 9.48
C THR A 77 -18.04 3.99 8.22
N ASN A 78 -18.95 3.01 8.34
CA ASN A 78 -19.72 2.48 7.22
C ASN A 78 -21.08 3.18 7.06
N ASN A 79 -21.51 3.96 8.07
CA ASN A 79 -22.83 4.57 8.13
C ASN A 79 -22.78 6.10 8.07
N GLU A 80 -21.63 6.70 8.40
CA GLU A 80 -21.42 8.16 8.40
C GLU A 80 -20.31 8.58 7.42
N PRO A 81 -20.34 9.82 6.89
CA PRO A 81 -19.37 10.34 5.92
C PRO A 81 -18.04 10.70 6.59
N MET A 82 -17.36 9.72 7.16
CA MET A 82 -16.11 9.88 7.89
C MET A 82 -15.05 8.91 7.41
N THR A 83 -13.80 9.37 7.41
CA THR A 83 -12.66 8.58 6.98
C THR A 83 -12.34 7.47 7.98
N THR A 84 -12.05 6.27 7.48
CA THR A 84 -11.61 5.17 8.34
C THR A 84 -10.27 5.48 8.99
N TYR A 85 -10.08 4.99 10.21
CA TYR A 85 -8.83 5.14 10.95
C TYR A 85 -8.45 3.81 11.56
N PHE A 86 -7.30 3.29 11.14
CA PHE A 86 -6.75 2.03 11.60
C PHE A 86 -5.36 2.20 12.19
N GLN A 87 -5.09 1.49 13.27
CA GLN A 87 -3.74 1.27 13.77
C GLN A 87 -3.24 -0.08 13.28
N VAL A 88 -2.00 -0.14 12.78
CA VAL A 88 -1.37 -1.39 12.41
C VAL A 88 -0.84 -2.09 13.64
N ILE A 89 -1.33 -3.30 13.89
CA ILE A 89 -0.95 -4.13 15.05
C ILE A 89 0.13 -5.12 14.65
N ASP A 90 0.04 -5.68 13.44
CA ASP A 90 1.03 -6.60 12.90
C ASP A 90 1.28 -6.29 11.41
N LYS A 91 2.45 -5.73 11.11
CA LYS A 91 2.87 -5.41 9.74
C LYS A 91 3.19 -6.63 8.89
N ASN A 92 3.64 -7.72 9.51
CA ASN A 92 4.03 -8.94 8.80
C ASN A 92 2.79 -9.72 8.34
N ASN A 93 1.77 -9.77 9.19
CA ASN A 93 0.51 -10.46 8.89
C ASN A 93 -0.60 -9.54 8.35
N GLY A 94 -0.34 -8.23 8.28
CA GLY A 94 -1.30 -7.22 7.80
C GLY A 94 -2.51 -7.07 8.73
N VAL A 95 -2.31 -7.17 10.05
CA VAL A 95 -3.40 -7.03 11.04
C VAL A 95 -3.52 -5.59 11.48
N VAL A 96 -4.74 -5.06 11.42
CA VAL A 96 -5.08 -3.68 11.77
C VAL A 96 -6.27 -3.61 12.71
N LYS A 97 -6.22 -2.69 13.67
CA LYS A 97 -7.30 -2.42 14.62
C LYS A 97 -8.03 -1.13 14.24
N CYS A 98 -9.34 -1.20 14.07
CA CYS A 98 -10.16 -0.02 13.83
C CYS A 98 -10.19 0.85 15.09
N ARG A 99 -9.96 2.17 14.97
CA ARG A 99 -10.06 3.08 16.12
C ARG A 99 -11.49 3.38 16.57
N TYR A 100 -12.48 3.03 15.77
CA TYR A 100 -13.89 3.31 16.06
C TYR A 100 -14.62 2.14 16.72
N CYS A 101 -14.58 0.96 16.10
CA CYS A 101 -15.24 -0.23 16.65
C CYS A 101 -14.30 -1.15 17.45
N GLU A 102 -13.01 -0.80 17.52
CA GLU A 102 -11.96 -1.55 18.20
C GLU A 102 -11.73 -2.99 17.72
N LYS A 103 -12.39 -3.42 16.65
CA LYS A 103 -12.17 -4.75 16.09
C LYS A 103 -10.88 -4.81 15.28
N GLU A 104 -10.24 -5.97 15.35
CA GLU A 104 -9.09 -6.31 14.52
C GLU A 104 -9.53 -6.93 13.20
N HIS A 105 -8.76 -6.63 12.16
CA HIS A 105 -9.05 -7.04 10.80
C HIS A 105 -7.74 -7.39 10.10
N LYS A 106 -7.79 -8.42 9.26
CA LYS A 106 -6.70 -8.71 8.34
C LYS A 106 -6.91 -7.93 7.05
N ILE A 107 -5.89 -7.21 6.60
CA ILE A 107 -5.88 -6.53 5.30
C ILE A 107 -5.91 -7.56 4.18
N ASN A 108 -6.75 -7.31 3.19
CA ASN A 108 -6.82 -8.08 1.95
C ASN A 108 -7.32 -7.19 0.81
N GLU A 109 -7.21 -7.66 -0.43
CA GLU A 109 -7.59 -6.89 -1.63
C GLU A 109 -9.05 -6.41 -1.62
N HIS A 110 -9.95 -7.08 -0.89
CA HIS A 110 -11.38 -6.74 -0.86
C HIS A 110 -11.74 -5.64 0.14
N ASN A 111 -10.87 -5.37 1.12
CA ASN A 111 -11.10 -4.33 2.12
C ASN A 111 -10.16 -3.13 1.98
N VAL A 112 -9.26 -3.13 1.00
CA VAL A 112 -8.49 -1.93 0.63
C VAL A 112 -9.34 -1.05 -0.28
N LEU A 113 -9.41 0.24 0.06
CA LEU A 113 -10.02 1.28 -0.75
C LEU A 113 -8.97 1.75 -1.77
N ILE A 114 -9.16 1.36 -3.04
CA ILE A 114 -8.32 1.78 -4.17
C ILE A 114 -9.02 2.93 -4.89
#